data_AF-M9UC76-F1
#
_entry.id   AF-M9UC76-F1
#
_cell.length_a   1.000
_cell.length_b   1.000
_cell.length_c   1.000
_cell.angle_alpha   90.00
_cell.angle_beta   90.00
_cell.angle_gamma   90.00
#
_symmetry.space_group_name_H-M   'P 1'
#
loop_
_entity.id
_entity.type
_entity.pdbx_description
1 polymer ?
#
loop_
_entity_poly.entity_id
_entity_poly.type
_entity_poly.pdbx_seq_one_letter_code
_entity_poly.pdbx_strand_id
1 'polypeptide(L)' 'MFDIRRKECNEIRNLKDWRLIYGRRKVGKTYLAMKCLNFDEYYLISKTLSIIHGNNELSLKVINKTELKIFNL' A
#
# COMPACT_ATOMS: atom_id res chain seq x y z
N MET A 1 -16.30 17.03 0.05
CA MET A 1 -15.25 16.15 -0.51
C MET A 1 -15.94 15.14 -1.42
N PHE A 2 -15.64 15.13 -2.72
CA PHE A 2 -16.28 14.18 -3.65
C PHE A 2 -15.75 12.77 -3.40
N ASP A 3 -16.63 11.84 -3.07
CA ASP A 3 -16.29 10.43 -2.87
C ASP A 3 -16.48 9.67 -4.19
N ILE A 4 -15.39 9.17 -4.75
CA ILE A 4 -15.40 8.45 -6.03
C ILE A 4 -15.67 6.98 -5.72
N ARG A 5 -16.91 6.54 -5.91
CA ARG A 5 -17.31 5.13 -5.74
C ARG A 5 -16.75 4.28 -6.88
N ARG A 6 -15.67 3.57 -6.60
CA ARG A 6 -15.03 2.61 -7.53
C ARG A 6 -15.58 1.21 -7.33
N LYS A 7 -15.94 0.52 -8.42
CA LYS A 7 -16.46 -0.86 -8.36
C LYS A 7 -15.41 -1.83 -7.80
N GLU A 8 -14.14 -1.55 -8.08
CA GLU A 8 -12.98 -2.32 -7.63
C GLU A 8 -12.89 -2.39 -6.09
N CYS A 9 -13.52 -1.45 -5.36
CA CYS A 9 -13.50 -1.45 -3.90
C CYS A 9 -14.23 -2.67 -3.30
N ASN A 10 -15.33 -3.10 -3.91
CA ASN A 10 -16.05 -4.28 -3.45
C ASN A 10 -15.28 -5.56 -3.78
N GLU A 11 -14.66 -5.61 -4.97
CA GLU A 11 -13.84 -6.75 -5.41
C GLU A 11 -12.65 -6.96 -4.46
N ILE A 12 -11.92 -5.89 -4.16
CA ILE A 12 -10.72 -5.94 -3.33
C ILE A 12 -11.03 -6.29 -1.86
N ARG A 13 -12.17 -5.82 -1.32
CA ARG A 13 -12.58 -6.12 0.06
C ARG A 13 -12.90 -7.59 0.28
N ASN A 14 -13.40 -8.27 -0.75
CA ASN A 14 -13.80 -9.68 -0.66
C ASN A 14 -12.63 -10.65 -0.87
N LEU A 15 -11.48 -10.17 -1.35
CA LEU A 15 -10.28 -10.98 -1.49
C LEU A 15 -9.64 -11.23 -0.12
N LYS A 16 -9.44 -12.51 0.19
CA LYS A 16 -8.69 -12.98 1.37
C LYS A 16 -7.21 -13.06 1.03
N ASP A 17 -6.37 -13.04 2.06
CA ASP A 17 -4.91 -13.20 1.97
C ASP A 17 -4.19 -12.07 1.21
N TRP A 18 -3.01 -12.38 0.67
CA TRP A 18 -2.09 -11.43 0.05
C TRP A 18 -2.65 -10.89 -1.27
N ARG A 19 -2.60 -9.56 -1.44
CA ARG A 19 -3.15 -8.87 -2.61
C ARG A 19 -2.07 -7.99 -3.25
N LEU A 20 -1.92 -8.10 -4.58
CA LEU A 20 -1.05 -7.24 -5.36
C LEU A 20 -1.90 -6.30 -6.24
N ILE A 21 -1.82 -5.00 -5.97
CA ILE A 21 -2.48 -3.97 -6.78
C ILE A 21 -1.43 -3.34 -7.71
N TYR A 22 -1.55 -3.59 -9.02
CA TYR A 22 -0.62 -3.08 -10.04
C TYR A 22 -1.35 -2.37 -11.19
N GLY A 23 -0.61 -1.66 -12.03
CA GLY A 23 -1.16 -0.90 -13.16
C GLY A 23 -0.37 0.36 -13.51
N ARG A 24 -0.79 1.08 -14.56
CA ARG A 24 -0.09 2.26 -15.09
C ARG A 24 0.07 3.40 -14.07
N ARG A 25 0.96 4.35 -14.36
CA ARG A 25 1.18 5.54 -13.53
C ARG A 25 -0.08 6.41 -13.49
N LYS A 26 -0.37 7.03 -12.34
CA LYS A 26 -1.53 7.95 -12.11
C LYS A 26 -2.94 7.33 -12.21
N VAL A 27 -3.10 6.01 -12.20
CA VAL A 27 -4.44 5.36 -12.22
C VAL A 27 -5.15 5.27 -10.86
N GLY A 28 -4.57 5.85 -9.81
CA GLY A 28 -5.17 5.88 -8.47
C GLY A 28 -5.00 4.60 -7.64
N LYS A 29 -3.95 3.79 -7.87
CA LYS A 29 -3.68 2.57 -7.09
C LYS A 29 -3.55 2.84 -5.58
N THR A 30 -2.77 3.85 -5.21
CA THR A 30 -2.58 4.27 -3.82
C THR A 30 -3.91 4.73 -3.20
N TYR A 31 -4.70 5.50 -3.95
CA TYR A 31 -6.03 5.92 -3.50
C TYR A 31 -6.95 4.71 -3.24
N LEU A 32 -6.94 3.73 -4.15
CA LEU A 32 -7.74 2.51 -4.03
C LEU A 32 -7.35 1.70 -2.79
N ALA A 33 -6.05 1.50 -2.55
CA ALA A 33 -5.57 0.84 -1.35
C ALA A 33 -6.00 1.60 -0.08
N MET A 34 -5.78 2.91 -0.01
CA MET A 34 -6.10 3.72 1.16
C MET A 34 -7.60 3.84 1.48
N LYS A 35 -8.47 3.83 0.47
CA LYS A 35 -9.91 4.03 0.66
C LYS A 35 -10.70 2.73 0.79
N CYS A 36 -10.23 1.66 0.15
CA CYS A 36 -11.05 0.47 -0.02
C CYS A 36 -10.54 -0.72 0.77
N LEU A 37 -9.27 -0.73 1.21
CA LEU A 37 -8.74 -1.73 2.11
C LEU A 37 -8.80 -1.26 3.56
N ASN A 38 -9.13 -2.20 4.44
CA ASN A 38 -8.84 -2.07 5.86
C ASN A 38 -7.46 -2.69 6.08
N PHE A 39 -6.58 -1.93 6.72
CA PHE A 39 -5.26 -2.35 7.16
C PHE A 39 -5.03 -1.79 8.55
N ASP A 40 -4.33 -2.53 9.40
CA ASP A 40 -3.91 -2.03 10.71
C ASP A 40 -2.75 -1.04 10.55
N GLU A 41 -1.82 -1.35 9.64
CA GLU A 41 -0.61 -0.58 9.41
C GLU A 41 -0.39 -0.30 7.91
N TYR A 42 0.08 0.91 7.59
CA TYR A 42 0.42 1.32 6.22
C TYR A 42 1.84 1.86 6.14
N TYR A 43 2.63 1.25 5.26
CA TYR A 43 4.01 1.62 4.98
C TYR A 43 4.15 1.96 3.50
N LEU A 44 4.62 3.16 3.19
CA LEU A 44 5.01 3.54 1.84
C LEU A 44 6.50 3.31 1.68
N ILE A 45 6.85 2.32 0.87
CA ILE A 45 8.24 1.99 0.54
C ILE A 45 8.61 2.72 -0.75
N SER A 46 9.59 3.62 -0.67
CA SER A 46 10.09 4.37 -1.81
C SER A 46 11.13 3.58 -2.61
N LYS A 47 11.43 4.04 -3.82
CA LYS A 47 12.52 3.47 -4.64
C LYS A 47 13.90 3.62 -3.99
N THR A 48 14.08 4.65 -3.16
CA THR A 48 15.33 4.89 -2.43
C THR A 48 15.40 4.09 -1.13
N LEU A 49 14.50 3.10 -0.95
CA LEU A 49 14.45 2.25 0.24
C LEU A 49 14.23 3.03 1.54
N SER A 50 13.55 4.19 1.45
CA SER A 50 12.98 4.86 2.62
C SER A 50 11.55 4.37 2.85
N ILE A 51 11.20 4.22 4.11
CA ILE A 51 9.84 3.85 4.53
C ILE A 51 9.20 5.07 5.15
N ILE A 52 8.02 5.43 4.65
CA ILE A 52 7.21 6.48 5.23
C ILE A 52 6.04 5.80 5.93
N HIS A 53 5.90 6.08 7.23
CA HIS A 53 4.83 5.60 8.07
C HIS A 53 4.24 6.77 8.86
N GLY A 54 2.98 7.12 8.58
CA GLY A 54 2.37 8.34 9.10
C GLY A 54 3.18 9.57 8.69
N ASN A 55 3.68 10.31 9.67
CA ASN A 55 4.55 11.48 9.48
C ASN A 55 6.04 11.18 9.71
N ASN A 56 6.40 9.92 9.94
CA ASN A 56 7.76 9.51 10.25
C ASN A 56 8.43 8.87 9.04
N GLU A 57 9.70 9.22 8.81
CA GLU A 57 10.57 8.55 7.85
C GLU A 57 11.48 7.56 8.58
N LEU A 58 11.43 6.31 8.17
CA LEU A 58 12.23 5.21 8.71
C LEU A 58 13.24 4.76 7.65
N SER A 59 14.50 4.61 8.06
CA SER A 59 15.51 3.97 7.22
C SER A 59 15.40 2.45 7.32
N LEU A 60 15.40 1.75 6.18
CA LEU A 60 15.27 0.29 6.12
C LEU A 60 16.36 -0.47 6.90
N LYS A 61 17.48 0.18 7.25
CA LYS A 61 18.53 -0.39 8.11
C LYS A 61 18.04 -0.74 9.51
N VAL A 62 16.98 -0.08 9.99
CA VAL A 62 16.38 -0.29 11.32
C VAL A 62 15.46 -1.50 11.32
N ILE A 63 14.84 -1.84 10.18
CA ILE A 63 13.93 -2.98 10.05
C ILE A 63 14.72 -4.22 9.59
N ASN A 64 15.79 -4.55 10.31
CA ASN A 64 16.44 -5.83 10.13
C ASN A 64 15.69 -6.90 10.96
N LYS A 65 15.13 -7.89 10.25
CA LYS A 65 14.76 -9.27 10.67
C LYS A 65 13.31 -9.69 10.90
N THR A 66 12.27 -8.87 10.75
CA THR A 66 10.89 -9.39 10.88
C THR A 66 10.01 -8.93 9.73
N GLU A 67 9.87 -9.82 8.74
CA GLU A 67 8.66 -9.97 7.92
C GLU A 67 8.27 -8.89 6.87
N LEU A 68 9.23 -8.23 6.21
CA LEU A 68 8.93 -7.52 4.96
C LEU A 68 9.69 -8.11 3.78
N LYS A 69 9.09 -9.11 3.10
CA LYS A 69 9.50 -9.53 1.76
C LYS A 69 9.07 -8.46 0.75
N ILE A 70 9.95 -7.50 0.50
CA ILE A 70 9.76 -6.50 -0.55
C ILE A 70 10.08 -7.18 -1.88
N PHE A 71 9.05 -7.55 -2.65
CA PHE A 71 9.22 -7.96 -4.03
C PHE A 71 9.37 -6.69 -4.88
N ASN A 72 10.61 -6.38 -5.29
CA ASN A 72 10.82 -5.43 -6.38
C ASN A 72 10.43 -6.14 -7.70
N LEU A 73 9.38 -5.63 -8.34
CA LEU A 73 8.99 -5.97 -9.72
C LEU A 73 9.62 -4.98 -10.70
#